data_AF-A0A1Z8US24-F1
#
_entry.id   AF-A0A1Z8US24-F1
#
_cell.length_a   1.000
_cell.length_b   1.000
_cell.length_c   1.000
_cell.angle_alpha   90.00
_cell.angle_beta   90.00
_cell.angle_gamma   90.00
#
_symmetry.space_group_name_H-M   'P 1'
#
loop_
_entity.id
_entity.type
_entity.pdbx_description
1 polymer ?
#
loop_
_entity_poly.entity_id
_entity_poly.type
_entity_poly.pdbx_seq_one_letter_code
_entity_poly.pdbx_strand_id
1 'polypeptide(L)' 'HMELDEDIGSLRLGLQADMIAVLGNPLSDMKRLRDVSVVLKAGVVIKAPPTAPSAANVSAGFK' A
#
# COMPACT_ATOMS: atom_id res chain seq x y z
N HIS A 1 -15.96 20.86 -1.41
CA HIS A 1 -15.26 20.23 -0.29
C HIS A 1 -16.10 19.03 0.12
N MET A 2 -15.51 17.83 0.27
CA MET A 2 -16.28 16.62 0.61
C MET A 2 -16.19 16.24 2.09
N GLU A 3 -15.45 17.00 2.93
CA GLU A 3 -15.29 16.76 4.38
C GLU A 3 -14.73 15.36 4.72
N LEU A 4 -13.87 14.82 3.85
CA LEU A 4 -13.29 13.48 3.99
C LEU A 4 -11.83 13.52 4.48
N ASP A 5 -11.26 14.71 4.68
CA ASP A 5 -9.83 14.90 4.97
C ASP A 5 -9.39 14.47 6.37
N GLU A 6 -10.36 14.32 7.28
CA GLU A 6 -10.19 13.74 8.62
C GLU A 6 -10.25 12.21 8.63
N ASP A 7 -10.68 11.59 7.52
CA ASP A 7 -10.86 10.15 7.42
C ASP A 7 -9.89 9.49 6.42
N ILE A 8 -9.70 10.10 5.24
CA ILE A 8 -8.99 9.50 4.10
C ILE A 8 -8.15 10.51 3.30
N GLY A 9 -7.35 9.99 2.36
CA GLY A 9 -6.68 10.79 1.32
C GLY A 9 -5.24 11.19 1.61
N SER A 10 -4.80 11.13 2.88
CA SER A 10 -3.40 11.33 3.25
C SER A 10 -2.89 10.17 4.12
N LEU A 11 -1.57 9.96 4.12
CA LEU A 11 -0.94 8.95 4.96
C LEU A 11 -0.55 9.57 6.29
N ARG A 12 -1.45 9.50 7.27
CA ARG A 12 -1.23 9.98 8.65
C ARG A 12 -1.83 9.02 9.66
N LEU A 13 -1.32 9.04 10.89
CA LEU A 13 -1.89 8.30 12.00
C LEU A 13 -3.32 8.77 12.29
N GLY A 14 -4.19 7.83 12.68
CA GLY A 14 -5.60 8.10 12.97
C GLY A 14 -6.52 8.07 11.73
N LEU A 15 -5.96 8.05 10.52
CA LEU A 15 -6.74 7.94 9.28
C LEU A 15 -6.92 6.47 8.85
N GLN A 16 -7.88 6.24 7.96
CA GLN A 16 -8.08 4.94 7.35
C GLN A 16 -6.85 4.52 6.53
N ALA A 17 -6.42 3.27 6.73
CA ALA A 17 -5.26 2.69 6.06
C ALA A 17 -5.59 2.24 4.63
N ASP A 18 -5.83 3.23 3.75
CA ASP A 18 -6.04 3.06 2.32
C ASP A 18 -4.79 3.52 1.56
N MET A 19 -4.15 2.59 0.84
CA MET A 19 -2.94 2.90 0.09
C MET A 19 -2.76 1.96 -1.11
N ILE A 20 -2.14 2.49 -2.16
CA ILE A 20 -1.66 1.71 -3.30
C ILE A 20 -0.14 1.78 -3.39
N ALA A 21 0.47 0.72 -3.92
CA ALA A 21 1.87 0.76 -4.34
C ALA A 21 1.95 0.55 -5.85
N VAL A 22 2.84 1.30 -6.49
CA VAL A 22 3.18 1.17 -7.91
C VAL A 22 4.67 0.93 -8.03
N LEU A 23 5.10 0.24 -9.08
CA LEU A 23 6.52 0.04 -9.34
C LEU A 23 7.11 1.28 -10.03
N GLY A 24 8.18 1.82 -9.45
CA GLY A 24 8.87 3.02 -9.96
C GLY A 24 8.33 4.34 -9.39
N ASN A 25 8.74 5.46 -9.98
CA ASN A 25 8.38 6.81 -9.50
C ASN A 25 7.23 7.42 -10.33
N PRO A 26 6.03 7.60 -9.76
CA PRO A 26 4.91 8.21 -10.46
C PRO A 26 5.10 9.71 -10.75
N LEU A 27 5.99 10.41 -10.04
CA LEU A 27 6.30 11.81 -10.32
C LEU A 27 7.12 11.98 -11.61
N SER A 28 7.89 10.94 -11.99
CA SER A 28 8.66 10.92 -13.24
C SER A 28 7.87 10.33 -14.40
N ASP A 29 6.91 9.43 -14.13
CA ASP A 29 6.03 8.83 -15.13
C ASP A 29 4.64 8.55 -14.55
N MET A 30 3.70 9.46 -14.82
CA MET A 30 2.32 9.38 -14.30
C MET A 30 1.56 8.13 -14.80
N LYS A 31 2.00 7.50 -15.91
CA LYS A 31 1.35 6.29 -16.42
C LYS A 31 1.49 5.11 -15.46
N ARG A 32 2.46 5.16 -14.53
CA ARG A 32 2.67 4.14 -13.49
C ARG A 32 1.47 3.98 -12.57
N LEU A 33 0.68 5.02 -12.34
CA LEU A 33 -0.54 4.94 -11.53
C LEU A 33 -1.63 4.04 -12.13
N ARG A 34 -1.51 3.66 -13.42
CA ARG A 34 -2.42 2.72 -14.07
C ARG A 34 -2.06 1.26 -13.76
N ASP A 35 -0.82 0.99 -13.35
CA ASP A 35 -0.32 -0.36 -13.06
C ASP A 35 0.02 -0.50 -11.58
N VAL A 36 -1.01 -0.79 -10.79
CA VAL A 36 -0.92 -0.90 -9.33
C VAL A 36 -0.51 -2.31 -8.93
N SER A 37 0.59 -2.46 -8.19
CA SER A 37 1.11 -3.78 -7.77
C SER A 37 0.53 -4.25 -6.44
N VAL A 38 0.20 -3.32 -5.54
CA VAL A 38 -0.36 -3.61 -4.21
C VAL A 38 -1.53 -2.69 -3.92
N VAL A 39 -2.57 -3.23 -3.29
CA VAL A 39 -3.68 -2.42 -2.76
C VAL A 39 -3.97 -2.85 -1.33
N LEU A 40 -3.94 -1.86 -0.43
CA LEU A 40 -4.41 -1.95 0.94
C LEU A 40 -5.69 -1.13 1.06
N LYS A 41 -6.74 -1.72 1.63
CA LYS A 41 -8.01 -1.03 1.92
C LYS A 41 -8.44 -1.33 3.34
N ALA A 42 -8.70 -0.30 4.14
CA ALA A 42 -9.06 -0.40 5.55
C ALA A 42 -8.12 -1.31 6.35
N GLY A 43 -6.81 -1.27 6.03
CA GLY A 43 -5.80 -2.13 6.68
C GLY A 43 -5.75 -3.58 6.18
N VAL A 44 -6.54 -3.94 5.16
CA VAL A 44 -6.56 -5.29 4.57
C VAL A 44 -5.90 -5.28 3.20
N VAL A 45 -5.00 -6.25 2.96
CA VAL A 45 -4.37 -6.43 1.64
C VAL A 45 -5.38 -7.07 0.69
N ILE A 46 -5.80 -6.34 -0.33
CA ILE A 46 -6.77 -6.83 -1.34
C ILE A 46 -6.10 -7.21 -2.67
N LYS A 47 -4.92 -6.66 -2.96
CA LYS A 47 -4.07 -7.06 -4.07
C LYS A 47 -2.64 -7.19 -3.58
N ALA A 48 -2.03 -8.34 -3.82
CA ALA A 48 -0.63 -8.61 -3.57
C ALA A 48 0.09 -8.86 -4.91
N PRO A 49 1.40 -8.56 -4.99
CA PRO A 49 2.16 -8.92 -6.17
C PRO A 49 2.27 -10.45 -6.24
N PRO A 50 2.37 -11.04 -7.45
CA PRO A 50 2.63 -12.46 -7.59
C PRO A 50 3.88 -12.82 -6.75
N THR A 51 3.74 -13.84 -5.93
CA THR A 51 4.62 -14.20 -4.82
C THR A 51 6.11 -14.13 -5.18
N ALA A 52 6.87 -13.28 -4.49
CA ALA A 52 8.25 -13.60 -4.15
C ALA A 52 8.23 -14.78 -3.15
N PRO A 53 9.22 -15.70 -3.18
CA PRO A 53 9.16 -16.93 -2.40
C PRO A 53 8.91 -16.65 -0.92
N SER A 54 7.93 -17.39 -0.40
CA SER A 54 7.47 -17.42 0.98
C SER A 54 8.60 -17.19 1.99
N ALA A 55 8.47 -16.12 2.78
CA ALA A 55 9.26 -15.89 3.97
C ALA A 55 8.83 -16.83 5.12
N ALA A 56 8.70 -18.13 4.83
CA ALA A 56 8.47 -19.21 5.80
C ALA A 56 9.59 -19.32 6.87
N ASN A 57 10.57 -18.42 6.86
CA ASN A 57 11.73 -18.41 7.76
C ASN A 57 11.92 -17.10 8.55
N VAL A 58 10.90 -16.25 8.75
CA VAL A 58 11.01 -15.12 9.70
C VAL A 58 10.54 -15.54 11.10
N SER A 59 11.07 -16.67 11.58
CA SER A 59 11.07 -17.09 12.99
C SER A 59 12.52 -17.17 13.52
N ALA A 60 13.46 -16.48 12.88
CA ALA A 60 14.84 -16.43 13.34
C ALA A 60 15.09 -15.13 14.12
N GLY A 61 14.85 -15.19 15.44
CA GLY A 61 15.58 -14.42 16.42
C GLY A 61 15.19 -12.95 16.62
N PHE A 62 14.20 -12.71 17.47
CA PHE A 62 14.29 -11.60 18.41
C PHE A 62 14.25 -12.21 19.82
N LYS A 63 15.44 -12.37 20.41
CA LYS A 63 15.64 -12.59 21.84
C LYS A 63 16.05 -11.26 22.45
#